data_AF-A0AA96RX82-F1
#
_entry.id   AF-A0AA96RX82-F1
#
_cell.length_a   1.000
_cell.length_b   1.000
_cell.length_c   1.000
_cell.angle_alpha   90.00
_cell.angle_beta   90.00
_cell.angle_gamma   90.00
#
_symmetry.space_group_name_H-M   'P 1'
#
loop_
_entity.id
_entity.type
_entity.pdbx_description
1 polymer ?
#
loop_
_entity_poly.entity_id
_entity_poly.type
_entity_poly.pdbx_seq_one_letter_code
_entity_poly.pdbx_strand_id
1 'polypeptide(L)'
;MNAKLETKVNRGLRMLILVLSIGLCLLAAGCGMTESSAPERARILTQEEVTAVFADEDLLLLEGEEVPGAVFQLELNGVKPQLYVLNGVELPIYQFSSAEERAAGWKAFGEQTATADLVPYQAYQEDSILMFYVHGESVQEGLKWNGQLDRQLKAAVQGLVAAQ
;
A
#
# COMPACT_ATOMS: atom_id res chain seq x y z
N MET A 1 3.73 -21.04 78.58
CA MET A 1 3.74 -21.83 77.31
C MET A 1 2.27 -22.01 76.92
N ASN A 2 1.64 -21.27 75.99
CA ASN A 2 1.77 -21.43 74.54
C ASN A 2 1.04 -20.31 73.74
N ALA A 3 1.11 -19.03 74.16
CA ALA A 3 0.55 -17.91 73.38
C ALA A 3 1.30 -17.60 72.05
N LYS A 4 2.28 -18.42 71.69
CA LYS A 4 3.22 -18.19 70.58
C LYS A 4 2.81 -18.89 69.27
N LEU A 5 1.78 -19.74 69.28
CA LEU A 5 1.34 -20.47 68.08
C LEU A 5 0.26 -19.74 67.25
N GLU A 6 -0.60 -18.92 67.86
CA GLU A 6 -1.75 -18.33 67.14
C GLU A 6 -1.37 -17.18 66.19
N THR A 7 -0.24 -16.51 66.43
CA THR A 7 0.22 -15.39 65.58
C THR A 7 0.98 -15.83 64.32
N LYS A 8 1.36 -17.11 64.22
CA LYS A 8 2.12 -17.64 63.07
C LYS A 8 1.20 -18.08 61.93
N VAL A 9 0.06 -18.70 62.27
CA VAL A 9 -0.98 -19.13 61.32
C VAL A 9 -1.60 -17.95 60.59
N ASN A 10 -1.86 -16.84 61.29
CA ASN A 10 -2.51 -15.66 60.73
C ASN A 10 -1.60 -14.85 59.77
N ARG A 11 -0.27 -14.93 59.94
CA ARG A 11 0.70 -14.29 59.04
C ARG A 11 0.90 -15.08 57.74
N GLY A 12 0.98 -16.41 57.83
CA GLY A 12 1.07 -17.27 56.65
C GLY A 12 -0.19 -17.24 55.80
N LEU A 13 -1.38 -17.27 56.44
CA LEU A 13 -2.67 -17.22 55.75
C LEU A 13 -2.91 -15.86 55.07
N ARG A 14 -2.58 -14.74 55.73
CA ARG A 14 -2.67 -13.39 55.11
C ARG A 14 -1.72 -13.21 53.94
N MET A 15 -0.51 -13.78 54.01
CA MET A 15 0.44 -13.72 52.90
C MET A 15 -0.03 -14.59 51.72
N LEU A 16 -0.61 -15.76 51.98
CA LEU A 16 -1.18 -16.65 50.96
C LEU A 16 -2.37 -15.99 50.24
N ILE A 17 -3.26 -15.31 50.98
CA ILE A 17 -4.42 -14.59 50.41
C ILE A 17 -3.94 -13.43 49.52
N LEU A 18 -2.90 -12.68 49.93
CA LEU A 18 -2.35 -11.58 49.13
C LEU A 18 -1.67 -12.06 47.84
N VAL A 19 -0.98 -13.20 47.87
CA VAL A 19 -0.35 -13.77 46.67
C VAL A 19 -1.39 -14.34 45.70
N LEU A 20 -2.46 -14.95 46.21
CA LEU A 20 -3.59 -15.43 45.39
C LEU A 20 -4.38 -14.28 44.74
N SER A 21 -4.57 -13.15 45.43
CA SER A 21 -5.25 -11.98 44.86
C SER A 21 -4.40 -11.21 43.84
N ILE A 22 -3.09 -11.15 44.02
CA ILE A 22 -2.16 -10.56 43.03
C ILE A 22 -2.09 -11.41 41.75
N GLY A 23 -2.15 -12.74 41.85
CA GLY A 23 -2.19 -13.64 40.69
C GLY A 23 -3.48 -13.52 39.85
N LEU A 24 -4.60 -13.14 40.46
CA LEU A 24 -5.89 -12.99 39.77
C LEU A 24 -6.00 -11.69 38.96
N CYS A 25 -5.28 -10.63 39.36
CA CYS A 25 -5.27 -9.36 38.62
C CYS A 25 -4.48 -9.40 37.30
N LEU A 26 -3.58 -10.36 37.13
CA LEU A 26 -2.78 -10.50 35.90
C LEU A 26 -3.55 -11.12 34.72
N LEU A 27 -4.73 -11.68 34.95
CA LEU A 27 -5.58 -12.27 33.91
C LEU A 27 -6.58 -11.27 33.31
N ALA A 28 -6.64 -10.03 33.81
CA ALA A 28 -7.58 -8.99 33.35
C ALA A 28 -6.95 -7.93 32.43
N ALA A 29 -5.69 -8.08 32.01
CA ALA A 29 -5.04 -7.23 31.01
C ALA A 29 -5.21 -7.78 29.56
N GLY A 30 -6.24 -8.60 29.34
CA GLY A 30 -6.56 -9.24 28.06
C GLY A 30 -7.90 -8.78 27.47
N CYS A 31 -8.32 -7.54 27.73
CA CYS A 31 -9.39 -6.88 26.99
C CYS A 31 -8.83 -5.59 26.39
N GLY A 32 -7.86 -5.75 25.48
CA GLY A 32 -7.63 -4.71 24.49
C GLY A 32 -8.87 -4.68 23.62
N MET A 33 -9.65 -3.61 23.74
CA MET A 33 -10.72 -3.25 22.84
C MET A 33 -10.25 -3.52 21.40
N THR A 34 -10.87 -4.49 20.72
CA THR A 34 -10.90 -4.49 19.27
C THR A 34 -11.73 -3.27 18.87
N GLU A 35 -11.07 -2.11 18.84
CA GLU A 35 -11.47 -1.04 17.96
C GLU A 35 -11.50 -1.68 16.57
N SER A 36 -12.70 -1.86 16.04
CA SER A 36 -12.90 -2.12 14.63
C SER A 36 -12.42 -0.88 13.89
N SER A 37 -11.10 -0.72 13.77
CA SER A 37 -10.48 0.24 12.89
C SER A 37 -11.02 -0.09 11.51
N ALA A 38 -11.79 0.84 10.94
CA ALA A 38 -12.07 0.81 9.51
C ALA A 38 -10.73 0.55 8.78
N PRO A 39 -10.70 -0.27 7.72
CA PRO A 39 -9.47 -0.54 7.00
C PRO A 39 -8.80 0.80 6.68
N GLU A 40 -7.54 0.92 7.08
CA GLU A 40 -6.74 2.12 6.83
C GLU A 40 -6.73 2.35 5.32
N ARG A 41 -7.34 3.45 4.89
CA ARG A 41 -7.44 3.79 3.47
C ARG A 41 -6.19 4.53 3.06
N ALA A 42 -5.54 4.08 2.00
CA ALA A 42 -4.40 4.77 1.43
C ALA A 42 -4.80 6.20 1.03
N ARG A 43 -3.96 7.18 1.38
CA ARG A 43 -4.20 8.56 0.94
C ARG A 43 -3.88 8.69 -0.55
N ILE A 44 -4.51 9.66 -1.20
CA ILE A 44 -4.20 10.00 -2.59
C ILE A 44 -3.09 11.06 -2.59
N LEU A 45 -1.97 10.75 -3.24
CA LEU A 45 -0.83 11.64 -3.43
C LEU A 45 -1.13 12.68 -4.51
N THR A 46 -0.67 13.92 -4.32
CA THR A 46 -0.73 14.96 -5.35
C THR A 46 0.30 14.70 -6.45
N GLN A 47 0.21 15.44 -7.57
CA GLN A 47 1.18 15.29 -8.64
C GLN A 47 2.60 15.67 -8.20
N GLU A 48 2.73 16.69 -7.36
CA GLU A 48 4.02 17.12 -6.81
C GLU A 48 4.63 16.03 -5.91
N GLU A 49 3.80 15.33 -5.12
CA GLU A 49 4.28 14.22 -4.29
C GLU A 49 4.71 13.02 -5.12
N VAL A 50 3.92 12.65 -6.14
CA VAL A 50 4.28 11.56 -7.07
C VAL A 50 5.57 11.87 -7.82
N THR A 51 5.69 13.07 -8.40
CA THR A 51 6.90 13.47 -9.12
C THR A 51 8.13 13.53 -8.23
N ALA A 52 7.99 13.95 -6.97
CA ALA A 52 9.09 13.93 -5.99
C ALA A 52 9.58 12.50 -5.72
N VAL A 53 8.68 11.54 -5.51
CA VAL A 53 9.04 10.13 -5.29
C VAL A 53 9.83 9.55 -6.47
N PHE A 54 9.43 9.88 -7.70
CA PHE A 54 10.16 9.41 -8.89
C PHE A 54 11.52 10.11 -9.05
N ALA A 55 11.60 11.40 -8.68
CA ALA A 55 12.86 12.15 -8.74
C ALA A 55 13.93 11.57 -7.79
N ASP A 56 13.54 11.01 -6.64
CA ASP A 56 14.45 10.31 -5.72
C ASP A 56 15.11 9.08 -6.36
N GLU A 57 14.48 8.49 -7.38
CA GLU A 57 14.98 7.36 -8.17
C GLU A 57 15.63 7.79 -9.50
N ASP A 58 15.99 9.07 -9.65
CA ASP A 58 16.51 9.68 -10.88
C ASP A 58 15.54 9.59 -12.08
N LEU A 59 14.23 9.49 -11.83
CA LEU A 59 13.20 9.45 -12.85
C LEU A 59 12.47 10.80 -12.94
N LEU A 60 12.73 11.56 -13.99
CA LEU A 60 12.05 12.82 -14.23
C LEU A 60 10.72 12.59 -14.95
N LEU A 61 9.62 12.74 -14.20
CA LEU A 61 8.27 12.70 -14.76
C LEU A 61 7.85 14.08 -15.28
N LEU A 62 7.21 14.08 -16.44
CA LEU A 62 6.45 15.21 -16.96
C LEU A 62 4.96 14.91 -16.82
N GLU A 63 4.12 15.93 -16.68
CA GLU A 63 2.67 15.74 -16.74
C GLU A 63 2.27 15.21 -18.13
N GLY A 64 1.37 14.22 -18.13
CA GLY A 64 0.80 13.65 -19.34
C GLY A 64 -0.51 14.34 -19.73
N GLU A 65 -0.90 14.16 -20.97
CA GLU A 65 -2.16 14.70 -21.50
C GLU A 65 -3.24 13.62 -21.57
N GLU A 66 -4.49 14.00 -21.28
CA GLU A 66 -5.65 13.12 -21.48
C GLU A 66 -5.90 12.93 -22.97
N VAL A 67 -5.87 11.67 -23.41
CA VAL A 67 -6.12 11.27 -24.79
C VAL A 67 -7.47 10.53 -24.81
N PRO A 68 -8.51 11.12 -25.42
CA PRO A 68 -9.83 10.49 -25.45
C PRO A 68 -9.79 9.09 -26.08
N GLY A 69 -10.27 8.10 -25.32
CA GLY A 69 -10.32 6.71 -25.76
C GLY A 69 -8.99 5.95 -25.64
N ALA A 70 -7.95 6.54 -25.05
CA ALA A 70 -6.73 5.81 -24.75
C ALA A 70 -6.98 4.70 -23.72
N VAL A 71 -6.59 3.48 -24.08
CA VAL A 71 -6.92 2.27 -23.32
C VAL A 71 -6.33 2.25 -21.91
N PHE A 72 -5.13 2.81 -21.73
CA PHE A 72 -4.46 2.89 -20.42
C PHE A 72 -4.88 4.10 -19.59
N GLN A 73 -5.78 4.94 -20.10
CA GLN A 73 -6.33 6.11 -19.40
C GLN A 73 -7.78 5.91 -18.95
N LEU A 74 -8.34 4.71 -19.18
CA LEU A 74 -9.70 4.37 -18.82
C LEU A 74 -9.94 4.48 -17.31
N GLU A 75 -11.15 4.83 -16.92
CA GLU A 75 -11.55 4.77 -15.52
C GLU A 75 -11.72 3.31 -15.08
N LEU A 76 -10.99 2.93 -14.03
CA LEU A 76 -10.97 1.57 -13.51
C LEU A 76 -11.66 1.55 -12.16
N ASN A 77 -12.85 0.93 -12.12
CA ASN A 77 -13.65 0.81 -10.89
C ASN A 77 -13.87 2.16 -10.16
N GLY A 78 -14.15 3.23 -10.93
CA GLY A 78 -14.39 4.58 -10.38
C GLY A 78 -13.12 5.42 -10.19
N VAL A 79 -11.93 4.87 -10.46
CA VAL A 79 -10.65 5.57 -10.28
C VAL A 79 -10.06 5.95 -11.64
N LYS A 80 -9.79 7.25 -11.82
CA LYS A 80 -9.03 7.78 -12.95
C LYS A 80 -7.54 7.77 -12.64
N PRO A 81 -6.67 7.52 -13.64
CA PRO A 81 -5.23 7.63 -13.44
C PRO A 81 -4.79 9.09 -13.36
N GLN A 82 -3.70 9.33 -12.65
CA GLN A 82 -2.83 10.48 -12.90
C GLN A 82 -1.91 10.14 -14.07
N LEU A 83 -1.76 11.07 -15.01
CA LEU A 83 -1.06 10.85 -16.27
C LEU A 83 0.32 11.47 -16.21
N TYR A 84 1.33 10.68 -16.54
CA TYR A 84 2.71 11.14 -16.63
C TYR A 84 3.38 10.65 -17.91
N VAL A 85 4.48 11.30 -18.24
CA VAL A 85 5.37 10.92 -19.33
C VAL A 85 6.79 10.81 -18.78
N LEU A 86 7.42 9.66 -18.99
CA LEU A 86 8.83 9.41 -18.67
C LEU A 86 9.59 9.22 -19.98
N ASN A 87 10.41 10.21 -20.36
CA ASN A 87 11.22 10.16 -21.59
C ASN A 87 10.40 9.84 -22.86
N GLY A 88 9.21 10.42 -22.98
CA GLY A 88 8.31 10.19 -24.11
C GLY A 88 7.48 8.92 -24.02
N VAL A 89 7.59 8.16 -22.93
CA VAL A 89 6.78 6.96 -22.67
C VAL A 89 5.67 7.28 -21.68
N GLU A 90 4.45 6.88 -22.01
CA GLU A 90 3.28 7.13 -21.17
C GLU A 90 3.32 6.26 -19.90
N LEU A 91 3.01 6.90 -18.77
CA LEU A 91 3.03 6.30 -17.45
C LEU A 91 1.74 6.63 -16.65
N PRO A 92 0.60 5.99 -16.95
CA PRO A 92 -0.63 6.15 -16.16
C PRO A 92 -0.48 5.49 -14.78
N ILE A 93 -0.79 6.25 -13.72
CA ILE A 93 -0.70 5.81 -12.32
C ILE A 93 -2.08 5.90 -11.66
N TYR A 94 -2.62 4.77 -11.25
CA TYR A 94 -3.87 4.67 -10.49
C TYR A 94 -3.56 4.52 -9.00
N GLN A 95 -4.21 5.34 -8.18
CA GLN A 95 -4.12 5.30 -6.72
C GLN A 95 -5.48 4.89 -6.16
N PHE A 96 -5.57 3.68 -5.62
CA PHE A 96 -6.78 3.13 -5.03
C PHE A 96 -6.77 3.31 -3.51
N SER A 97 -7.89 3.03 -2.84
CA SER A 97 -7.95 3.14 -1.38
C SER A 97 -7.31 1.93 -0.66
N SER A 98 -7.13 0.80 -1.36
CA SER A 98 -6.53 -0.43 -0.81
C SER A 98 -6.06 -1.38 -1.92
N ALA A 99 -5.32 -2.43 -1.54
CA ALA A 99 -4.93 -3.52 -2.43
C ALA A 99 -6.11 -4.27 -3.06
N GLU A 100 -7.22 -4.43 -2.34
CA GLU A 100 -8.43 -5.07 -2.88
C GLU A 100 -9.08 -4.21 -3.96
N GLU A 101 -9.16 -2.89 -3.74
CA GLU A 101 -9.67 -1.96 -4.76
C GLU A 101 -8.76 -1.92 -5.99
N ARG A 102 -7.44 -1.93 -5.81
CA ARG A 102 -6.47 -2.05 -6.91
C ARG A 102 -6.65 -3.37 -7.68
N ALA A 103 -6.86 -4.49 -7.00
CA ALA A 103 -7.12 -5.77 -7.64
C ALA A 103 -8.44 -5.76 -8.44
N ALA A 104 -9.48 -5.09 -7.91
CA ALA A 104 -10.73 -4.86 -8.64
C ALA A 104 -10.52 -3.96 -9.87
N GLY A 105 -9.70 -2.91 -9.75
CA GLY A 105 -9.31 -2.05 -10.87
C GLY A 105 -8.54 -2.82 -11.96
N TRP A 106 -7.60 -3.68 -11.58
CA TRP A 106 -6.88 -4.57 -12.51
C TRP A 106 -7.83 -5.53 -13.25
N LYS A 107 -8.79 -6.11 -12.53
CA LYS A 107 -9.83 -6.94 -13.15
C LYS A 107 -10.68 -6.13 -14.14
N ALA A 108 -11.09 -4.91 -13.77
CA ALA A 108 -11.85 -4.03 -14.64
C ALA A 108 -11.06 -3.67 -15.92
N PHE A 109 -9.75 -3.43 -15.81
CA PHE A 109 -8.89 -3.22 -16.98
C PHE A 109 -8.95 -4.42 -17.92
N GLY A 110 -8.77 -5.64 -17.41
CA GLY A 110 -8.86 -6.86 -18.22
C GLY A 110 -10.22 -7.05 -18.89
N GLU A 111 -11.32 -6.74 -18.19
CA GLU A 111 -12.68 -6.84 -18.75
C GLU A 111 -12.95 -5.79 -19.83
N GLN A 112 -12.54 -4.54 -19.60
CA GLN A 112 -12.74 -3.43 -20.54
C GLN A 112 -11.85 -3.53 -21.78
N THR A 113 -10.71 -4.20 -21.66
CA THR A 113 -9.71 -4.33 -22.74
C THR A 113 -9.69 -5.71 -23.39
N ALA A 114 -10.62 -6.60 -23.04
CA ALA A 114 -10.64 -8.00 -23.51
C ALA A 114 -10.63 -8.16 -25.04
N THR A 115 -11.15 -7.17 -25.77
CA THR A 115 -11.18 -7.15 -27.24
C THR A 115 -10.26 -6.09 -27.85
N ALA A 116 -9.48 -5.38 -27.04
CA ALA A 116 -8.57 -4.35 -27.51
C ALA A 116 -7.26 -4.97 -27.98
N ASP A 117 -6.68 -4.40 -29.03
CA ASP A 117 -5.31 -4.71 -29.44
C ASP A 117 -4.36 -3.83 -28.60
N LEU A 118 -3.79 -4.40 -27.55
CA LEU A 118 -2.95 -3.67 -26.61
C LEU A 118 -1.53 -3.56 -27.17
N VAL A 119 -1.02 -2.32 -27.24
CA VAL A 119 0.42 -2.09 -27.42
C VAL A 119 1.19 -2.70 -26.24
N PRO A 120 2.48 -3.06 -26.41
CA PRO A 120 3.24 -3.63 -25.31
C PRO A 120 3.30 -2.71 -24.09
N TYR A 121 3.25 -3.31 -22.92
CA TYR A 121 3.29 -2.58 -21.66
C TYR A 121 3.86 -3.45 -20.55
N GLN A 122 4.38 -2.80 -19.52
CA GLN A 122 4.65 -3.41 -18.23
C GLN A 122 3.66 -2.83 -17.21
N ALA A 123 3.08 -3.70 -16.37
CA ALA A 123 2.27 -3.28 -15.23
C ALA A 123 3.02 -3.53 -13.92
N TYR A 124 2.91 -2.59 -13.00
CA TYR A 124 3.39 -2.67 -11.63
C TYR A 124 2.18 -2.58 -10.70
N GLN A 125 2.07 -3.55 -9.80
CA GLN A 125 0.94 -3.72 -8.89
C GLN A 125 1.51 -3.89 -7.49
N GLU A 126 1.43 -2.86 -6.66
CA GLU A 126 1.95 -2.87 -5.29
C GLU A 126 0.94 -2.17 -4.37
N ASP A 127 0.53 -2.85 -3.31
CA ASP A 127 -0.54 -2.42 -2.40
C ASP A 127 -1.72 -1.74 -3.14
N SER A 128 -1.96 -0.43 -2.91
CA SER A 128 -3.03 0.35 -3.51
C SER A 128 -2.70 0.98 -4.86
N ILE A 129 -1.48 0.79 -5.39
CA ILE A 129 -0.98 1.41 -6.62
C ILE A 129 -1.00 0.44 -7.80
N LEU A 130 -1.56 0.88 -8.93
CA LEU A 130 -1.40 0.24 -10.24
C LEU A 130 -0.76 1.25 -11.20
N MET A 131 0.40 0.92 -11.73
CA MET A 131 1.10 1.75 -12.71
C MET A 131 1.32 0.97 -14.00
N PHE A 132 1.06 1.62 -15.13
CA PHE A 132 1.41 1.10 -16.45
C PHE A 132 2.61 1.85 -17.01
N TYR A 133 3.55 1.13 -17.61
CA TYR A 133 4.61 1.67 -18.46
C TYR A 133 4.34 1.20 -19.88
N VAL A 134 3.80 2.09 -20.72
CA VAL A 134 3.25 1.75 -22.04
C VAL A 134 4.32 1.95 -23.11
N HIS A 135 5.01 0.88 -23.52
CA HIS A 135 6.16 0.96 -24.42
C HIS A 135 5.87 0.34 -25.78
N GLY A 136 6.01 1.11 -26.86
CA GLY A 136 5.87 0.58 -28.23
C GLY A 136 7.13 -0.11 -28.75
N GLU A 137 7.00 -0.98 -29.76
CA GLU A 137 8.14 -1.40 -30.60
C GLU A 137 8.67 -0.26 -31.50
N SER A 138 7.89 0.84 -31.65
CA SER A 138 8.14 1.92 -32.61
C SER A 138 8.26 3.32 -32.02
N VAL A 139 8.23 3.49 -30.69
CA VAL A 139 8.59 4.76 -30.07
C VAL A 139 10.11 4.85 -30.14
N GLN A 140 10.62 5.77 -30.95
CA GLN A 140 12.05 6.04 -31.15
C GLN A 140 12.80 6.02 -29.81
N GLU A 141 13.48 4.89 -29.53
CA GLU A 141 14.36 4.57 -28.40
C GLU A 141 14.37 5.57 -27.23
N GLY A 142 13.22 5.82 -26.61
CA GLY A 142 13.07 6.56 -25.37
C GLY A 142 13.21 5.59 -24.20
N LEU A 143 14.45 5.21 -23.89
CA LEU A 143 14.86 4.10 -23.01
C LEU A 143 14.55 2.71 -23.59
N LYS A 144 15.60 1.99 -24.01
CA LYS A 144 15.53 0.53 -24.10
C LYS A 144 15.22 0.01 -22.71
N TRP A 145 14.07 -0.65 -22.58
CA TRP A 145 13.75 -1.43 -21.40
C TRP A 145 14.97 -2.22 -20.97
N ASN A 146 15.37 -2.05 -19.71
CA ASN A 146 16.53 -2.69 -19.15
C ASN A 146 16.32 -2.93 -17.66
N GLY A 147 17.14 -3.81 -17.07
CA GLY A 147 16.99 -4.18 -15.67
C GLY A 147 17.24 -3.03 -14.68
N GLN A 148 17.92 -1.96 -15.06
CA GLN A 148 18.07 -0.78 -14.19
C GLN A 148 16.77 0.03 -14.14
N LEU A 149 16.18 0.33 -15.30
CA LEU A 149 14.90 1.04 -15.38
C LEU A 149 13.79 0.27 -14.64
N ASP A 150 13.70 -1.05 -14.82
CA ASP A 150 12.74 -1.90 -14.09
C ASP A 150 12.92 -1.78 -12.56
N ARG A 151 14.16 -1.76 -12.07
CA ARG A 151 14.43 -1.58 -10.63
C ARG A 151 14.04 -0.20 -10.13
N GLN A 152 14.36 0.86 -10.88
CA GLN A 152 14.00 2.22 -10.52
C GLN A 152 12.48 2.40 -10.48
N LEU A 153 11.76 1.88 -11.49
CA LEU A 153 10.30 1.93 -11.52
C LEU A 153 9.66 1.13 -10.37
N LYS A 154 10.23 -0.03 -10.00
CA LYS A 154 9.78 -0.78 -8.81
C LYS A 154 10.02 -0.01 -7.52
N ALA A 155 11.21 0.57 -7.36
CA ALA A 155 11.55 1.37 -6.19
C ALA A 155 10.64 2.59 -6.07
N ALA A 156 10.38 3.29 -7.18
CA ALA A 156 9.46 4.43 -7.22
C ALA A 156 8.04 4.02 -6.81
N VAL A 157 7.52 2.91 -7.33
CA VAL A 157 6.19 2.39 -6.92
C VAL A 157 6.14 2.04 -5.43
N GLN A 158 7.21 1.45 -4.88
CA GLN A 158 7.30 1.19 -3.45
C GLN A 158 7.40 2.49 -2.63
N GLY A 159 8.09 3.50 -3.17
CA GLY A 159 8.14 4.85 -2.61
C GLY A 159 6.77 5.51 -2.58
N LEU A 160 5.93 5.31 -3.61
CA LEU A 160 4.56 5.80 -3.62
C LEU A 160 3.75 5.16 -2.50
N VAL A 161 3.80 3.83 -2.38
CA VAL A 161 3.09 3.10 -1.31
C VAL A 161 3.55 3.55 0.08
N ALA A 162 4.86 3.74 0.27
CA ALA A 162 5.41 4.24 1.55
C ALA A 162 5.05 5.70 1.84
N ALA A 163 4.74 6.48 0.81
CA ALA A 163 4.31 7.85 0.94
C ALA A 163 2.80 7.98 1.20
N GLN A 164 2.00 6.93 0.98
CA GLN A 164 0.55 6.93 1.22
C GLN A 164 0.18 6.86 2.71
#